data_AF-A0A2D4PB69-F1
#
_entry.id   AF-A0A2D4PB69-F1
#
_cell.length_a   1.000
_cell.length_b   1.000
_cell.length_c   1.000
_cell.angle_alpha   90.00
_cell.angle_beta   90.00
_cell.angle_gamma   90.00
#
_symmetry.space_group_name_H-M   'P 1'
#
loop_
_entity.id
_entity.type
_entity.pdbx_description
1 polymer ?
#
loop_
_entity_poly.entity_id
_entity_poly.type
_entity_poly.pdbx_seq_one_letter_code
_entity_poly.pdbx_strand_id
1 'polypeptide(L)'
;MAPCNKLLQAEEKQRNRHSECLMYLYDRDTEFRYLSPWPEKFLSIEKCHTRCEAVSMDAWHVDIADNKITQLDTEKLYFCGFPTLKHINHKFGLKKSGVQVFQQSSHGENMMLEIITAEDSEELDIEKVASLILGKSVFVNWPHLEEARAVAVSDGDTKFYLEERPGTQKLYRGSAVPPTKVTLVGEKENNVWIKEIQGISEHYQRRKGVIINETSIIVYAQLLTGSRYQLNQNGEVYFEKQWSKQNLPFAYQTIVKDIKTFDCQFSKLKTLDDLFPLGCTVFMLGTPYYGCTGEVQNSSDVISDGRIRIVFNIPIEPQLDILIQNQHKYSVKYNPAYVLASRLGVSSYLVSRFTGSIFIGRGARRNPRGDHKANVGLNLKFNKRNEEVPGYTKKVGNEWMYSSAVEQLLAEYLERVPELFTYLAKNSPEDIFYEDDIWPGEEENGLNPVIHLFSV
;
A
#
# COMPACT_ATOMS: atom_id res chain seq x y z
N MET A 1 49.02 22.94 -6.38
CA MET A 1 48.56 21.93 -7.35
C MET A 1 49.11 22.12 -8.77
N ALA A 2 49.32 23.35 -9.26
CA ALA A 2 49.85 23.61 -10.61
C ALA A 2 51.10 22.79 -11.05
N PRO A 3 52.14 22.58 -10.22
CA PRO A 3 53.27 21.73 -10.63
C PRO A 3 52.89 20.24 -10.73
N CYS A 4 52.01 19.75 -9.85
CA CYS A 4 51.54 18.35 -9.83
C CYS A 4 50.61 18.05 -11.03
N ASN A 5 49.84 19.02 -11.51
CA ASN A 5 48.95 18.85 -12.67
C ASN A 5 49.71 18.49 -13.96
N LYS A 6 50.99 18.86 -14.07
CA LYS A 6 51.84 18.51 -15.22
C LYS A 6 52.21 17.02 -15.24
N LEU A 7 52.22 16.38 -14.07
CA LEU A 7 52.57 14.98 -13.86
C LEU A 7 51.39 14.01 -14.03
N LEU A 8 50.17 14.53 -14.21
CA LEU A 8 48.98 13.69 -14.40
C LEU A 8 49.05 12.89 -15.70
N GLN A 9 48.62 11.64 -15.62
CA GLN A 9 48.45 10.76 -16.77
C GLN A 9 47.31 11.25 -17.68
N ALA A 10 47.25 10.75 -18.92
CA ALA A 10 46.24 11.16 -19.89
C ALA A 10 44.81 10.87 -19.42
N GLU A 11 44.57 9.72 -18.80
CA GLU A 11 43.28 9.33 -18.23
C GLU A 11 42.87 10.25 -17.06
N GLU A 12 43.83 10.58 -16.18
CA GLU A 12 43.60 11.49 -15.06
C GLU A 12 43.27 12.91 -15.55
N LYS A 13 43.94 13.37 -16.61
CA LYS A 13 43.64 14.65 -17.27
C LYS A 13 42.27 14.64 -17.94
N GLN A 14 41.83 13.52 -18.51
CA GLN A 14 40.52 13.38 -19.12
C GLN A 14 39.41 13.39 -18.07
N ARG A 15 39.61 12.70 -16.94
CA ARG A 15 38.68 12.71 -15.79
C ARG A 15 38.60 14.07 -15.10
N ASN A 16 39.69 14.84 -15.13
CA ASN A 16 39.76 16.18 -14.52
C ASN A 16 39.19 17.29 -15.43
N ARG A 17 38.00 17.06 -16.01
CA ARG A 17 37.27 18.02 -16.85
C ARG A 17 35.78 18.00 -16.49
N HIS A 18 35.13 19.15 -16.63
CA HIS A 18 33.67 19.18 -16.62
C HIS A 18 33.15 18.57 -17.93
N SER A 19 32.05 17.82 -17.85
CA SER A 19 31.43 17.14 -18.99
C SER A 19 29.95 17.50 -19.09
N GLU A 20 29.41 17.33 -20.28
CA GLU A 20 28.01 17.60 -20.61
C GLU A 20 27.08 16.60 -19.91
N CYS A 21 25.82 16.98 -19.77
CA CYS A 21 24.79 16.05 -19.30
C CYS A 21 24.44 15.07 -20.42
N LEU A 22 24.08 13.84 -20.07
CA LEU A 22 23.68 12.82 -21.06
C LEU A 22 22.17 12.60 -21.00
N MET A 23 21.49 12.80 -22.12
CA MET A 23 20.07 12.49 -22.30
C MET A 23 19.93 11.17 -23.05
N TYR A 24 19.19 10.24 -22.46
CA TYR A 24 18.93 8.93 -23.04
C TYR A 24 17.49 8.87 -23.55
N LEU A 25 17.34 8.53 -24.83
CA LEU A 25 16.06 8.43 -25.51
C LEU A 25 15.93 7.03 -26.12
N TYR A 26 14.73 6.47 -26.06
CA TYR A 26 14.42 5.26 -26.81
C TYR A 26 14.27 5.61 -28.29
N ASP A 27 15.00 4.90 -29.14
CA ASP A 27 14.96 5.04 -30.59
C ASP A 27 14.85 3.64 -31.22
N ARG A 28 13.71 3.39 -31.86
CA ARG A 28 13.40 2.09 -32.46
C ARG A 28 14.32 1.74 -33.63
N ASP A 29 14.84 2.74 -34.33
CA ASP A 29 15.64 2.54 -35.55
C ASP A 29 17.13 2.29 -35.25
N THR A 30 17.56 2.61 -34.03
CA THR A 30 18.93 2.35 -33.58
C THR A 30 19.02 0.96 -32.97
N GLU A 31 19.92 0.10 -33.44
CA GLU A 31 20.19 -1.22 -32.85
C GLU A 31 21.70 -1.46 -32.77
N PHE A 32 22.25 -1.60 -31.56
CA PHE A 32 23.65 -1.95 -31.35
C PHE A 32 23.85 -2.80 -30.10
N ARG A 33 24.97 -3.52 -30.05
CA ARG A 33 25.36 -4.30 -28.88
C ARG A 33 26.06 -3.41 -27.86
N TYR A 34 25.53 -3.32 -26.64
CA TYR A 34 26.14 -2.59 -25.53
C TYR A 34 26.86 -3.57 -24.60
N LEU A 35 28.19 -3.45 -24.53
CA LEU A 35 29.03 -4.32 -23.71
C LEU A 35 28.88 -3.98 -22.23
N SER A 36 28.78 -5.01 -21.40
CA SER A 36 28.73 -4.83 -19.95
C SER A 36 30.09 -4.34 -19.43
N PRO A 37 30.13 -3.31 -18.57
CA PRO A 37 31.35 -2.90 -17.88
C PRO A 37 31.79 -3.94 -16.82
N TRP A 38 30.93 -4.89 -16.45
CA TRP A 38 31.25 -5.99 -15.54
C TRP A 38 30.62 -7.32 -16.00
N PRO A 39 31.21 -8.00 -17.00
CA PRO A 39 30.62 -9.16 -17.66
C PRO A 39 30.35 -10.36 -16.74
N GLU A 40 31.13 -10.52 -15.67
CA GLU A 40 30.98 -11.63 -14.71
C GLU A 40 29.66 -11.56 -13.92
N LYS A 41 29.13 -10.34 -13.73
CA LYS A 41 27.93 -10.11 -12.92
C LYS A 41 26.73 -9.69 -13.76
N PHE A 42 26.96 -8.92 -14.82
CA PHE A 42 25.92 -8.40 -15.70
C PHE A 42 26.22 -8.76 -17.14
N LEU A 43 25.26 -9.41 -17.80
CA LEU A 43 25.35 -9.75 -19.21
C LEU A 43 25.32 -8.48 -20.06
N SER A 44 25.92 -8.56 -21.25
CA SER A 44 25.86 -7.47 -22.24
C SER A 44 24.46 -7.38 -22.85
N ILE A 45 24.04 -6.18 -23.23
CA ILE A 45 22.76 -5.97 -23.93
C ILE A 45 23.00 -6.21 -25.42
N GLU A 46 22.39 -7.26 -25.97
CA GLU A 46 22.58 -7.63 -27.37
C GLU A 46 21.92 -6.65 -28.35
N LYS A 47 20.72 -6.18 -28.01
CA LYS A 47 19.92 -5.25 -28.82
C LYS A 47 19.56 -4.00 -28.02
N CYS A 48 20.46 -3.03 -28.03
CA CYS A 48 20.23 -1.74 -27.40
C CYS A 48 19.58 -0.76 -28.40
N HIS A 49 18.44 -0.21 -28.00
CA HIS A 49 17.67 0.79 -28.75
C HIS A 49 17.76 2.18 -28.12
N THR A 50 18.85 2.47 -27.42
CA THR A 50 19.01 3.73 -26.67
C THR A 50 19.93 4.67 -27.44
N ARG A 51 19.41 5.84 -27.80
CA ARG A 51 20.19 6.96 -28.31
C ARG A 51 20.66 7.83 -27.13
N CYS A 52 21.94 8.20 -27.13
CA CYS A 52 22.52 9.07 -26.12
C CYS A 52 22.91 10.40 -26.78
N GLU A 53 22.44 11.50 -26.22
CA GLU A 53 22.74 12.85 -26.67
C GLU A 53 23.39 13.65 -25.56
N ALA A 54 24.48 14.34 -25.87
CA ALA A 54 25.12 15.24 -24.94
C ALA A 54 24.39 16.60 -24.95
N VAL A 55 23.95 17.03 -23.78
CA VAL A 55 23.30 18.31 -23.56
C VAL A 55 24.28 19.24 -22.85
N SER A 56 24.61 20.35 -23.51
CA SER A 56 25.51 21.37 -22.97
C SER A 56 25.02 21.86 -21.60
N MET A 57 25.96 22.16 -20.70
CA MET A 57 25.63 22.71 -19.38
C MET A 57 24.88 24.04 -19.46
N ASP A 58 25.11 24.82 -20.52
CA ASP A 58 24.46 26.12 -20.73
C ASP A 58 23.07 26.00 -21.38
N ALA A 59 22.64 24.78 -21.75
CA ALA A 59 21.36 24.57 -22.45
C ALA A 59 20.13 24.98 -21.62
N TRP A 60 20.26 25.01 -20.29
CA TRP A 60 19.21 25.44 -19.36
C TRP A 60 19.45 26.83 -18.77
N HIS A 61 20.40 27.59 -19.32
CA HIS A 61 20.64 28.95 -18.87
C HIS A 61 19.48 29.85 -19.31
N VAL A 62 18.62 30.21 -18.36
CA VAL A 62 17.54 31.18 -18.56
C VAL A 62 17.95 32.48 -17.87
N ASP A 63 17.94 33.59 -18.60
CA ASP A 63 18.17 34.90 -18.00
C ASP A 63 17.09 35.19 -16.96
N ILE A 64 17.49 35.67 -15.78
CA ILE A 64 16.60 36.00 -14.68
C ILE A 64 15.58 37.07 -15.11
N ALA A 65 15.95 37.94 -16.04
CA ALA A 65 15.05 38.94 -16.62
C ALA A 65 13.87 38.33 -17.41
N ASP A 66 14.06 37.13 -17.97
CA ASP A 66 13.07 36.42 -18.79
C ASP A 66 12.32 35.32 -18.03
N ASN A 67 12.54 35.19 -16.72
CA ASN A 67 11.90 34.19 -15.87
C ASN A 67 10.42 34.52 -15.60
N LYS A 68 9.58 34.39 -16.62
CA LYS A 68 8.12 34.47 -16.49
C LYS A 68 7.61 33.17 -15.88
N ILE A 69 7.48 33.14 -14.56
CA ILE A 69 6.72 32.08 -13.88
C ILE A 69 5.28 32.18 -14.40
N THR A 70 4.90 31.22 -15.24
CA THR A 70 3.54 31.15 -15.79
C THR A 70 2.59 30.90 -14.64
N GLN A 71 1.76 31.89 -14.30
CA GLN A 71 0.68 31.70 -13.34
C GLN A 71 -0.39 30.85 -14.02
N LEU A 72 -0.36 29.55 -13.74
CA LEU A 72 -1.43 28.64 -14.12
C LEU A 72 -2.67 28.93 -13.28
N ASP A 73 -3.81 29.06 -13.95
CA ASP A 73 -5.12 29.20 -13.33
C ASP A 73 -5.52 27.85 -12.70
N THR A 74 -5.02 27.62 -11.49
CA THR A 74 -5.26 26.41 -10.69
C THR A 74 -6.70 26.32 -10.16
N GLU A 75 -7.54 27.32 -10.42
CA GLU A 75 -8.92 27.37 -9.93
C GLU A 75 -9.91 26.71 -10.87
N LYS A 76 -9.58 26.62 -12.16
CA LYS A 76 -10.51 26.08 -13.18
C LYS A 76 -10.47 24.57 -13.35
N LEU A 77 -9.36 23.92 -13.00
CA LEU A 77 -9.12 22.51 -13.30
C LEU A 77 -8.56 21.78 -12.09
N TYR A 78 -9.22 20.71 -11.70
CA TYR A 78 -8.70 19.77 -10.71
C TYR A 78 -7.77 18.76 -11.37
N PHE A 79 -6.55 18.64 -10.85
CA PHE A 79 -5.59 17.62 -11.27
C PHE A 79 -5.71 16.42 -10.34
N CYS A 80 -6.21 15.30 -10.87
CA CYS A 80 -6.38 14.06 -10.13
C CYS A 80 -5.06 13.63 -9.46
N GLY A 81 -5.12 13.31 -8.17
CA GLY A 81 -3.96 12.91 -7.36
C GLY A 81 -3.34 14.03 -6.53
N PHE A 82 -3.63 15.30 -6.84
CA PHE A 82 -3.21 16.43 -6.00
C PHE A 82 -4.32 16.81 -5.00
N PRO A 83 -4.01 16.96 -3.70
CA PRO A 83 -5.01 17.39 -2.73
C PRO A 83 -5.36 18.87 -2.89
N THR A 84 -6.60 19.23 -2.54
CA THR A 84 -7.05 20.62 -2.55
C THR A 84 -8.11 20.87 -1.49
N LEU A 85 -8.00 22.02 -0.81
CA LEU A 85 -8.97 22.47 0.19
C LEU A 85 -10.07 23.35 -0.41
N LYS A 86 -9.95 23.78 -1.67
CA LYS A 86 -10.79 24.83 -2.26
C LYS A 86 -12.25 24.44 -2.50
N HIS A 87 -12.54 23.14 -2.65
CA HIS A 87 -13.86 22.68 -3.11
C HIS A 87 -14.93 22.61 -2.01
N ILE A 88 -14.53 22.58 -0.73
CA ILE A 88 -15.45 22.50 0.40
C ILE A 88 -15.24 23.72 1.28
N ASN A 89 -16.32 24.43 1.61
CA ASN A 89 -16.27 25.58 2.51
C ASN A 89 -15.97 25.11 3.93
N HIS A 90 -14.92 25.65 4.53
CA HIS A 90 -14.45 25.26 5.86
C HIS A 90 -13.90 26.46 6.63
N LYS A 91 -14.01 26.41 7.95
CA LYS A 91 -13.27 27.27 8.87
C LYS A 91 -11.96 26.59 9.23
N PHE A 92 -10.97 27.36 9.65
CA PHE A 92 -9.69 26.82 10.10
C PHE A 92 -9.27 27.49 11.42
N GLY A 93 -8.61 26.73 12.28
CA GLY A 93 -8.11 27.22 13.56
C GLY A 93 -7.10 26.27 14.19
N LEU A 94 -6.19 26.83 14.99
CA LEU A 94 -5.19 26.04 15.72
C LEU A 94 -5.81 25.47 16.99
N LYS A 95 -5.73 24.14 17.18
CA LYS A 95 -6.22 23.46 18.38
C LYS A 95 -5.31 22.30 18.75
N LYS A 96 -5.11 22.08 20.05
CA LYS A 96 -4.47 20.86 20.56
C LYS A 96 -5.49 19.71 20.52
N SER A 97 -5.51 18.96 19.42
CA SER A 97 -6.47 17.86 19.22
C SER A 97 -5.81 16.46 19.22
N GLY A 98 -4.50 16.37 19.45
CA GLY A 98 -3.82 15.08 19.51
C GLY A 98 -3.82 14.31 18.19
N VAL A 99 -3.81 15.03 17.05
CA VAL A 99 -3.83 14.41 15.71
C VAL A 99 -2.65 13.47 15.57
N GLN A 100 -2.92 12.23 15.14
CA GLN A 100 -1.94 11.17 14.99
C GLN A 100 -1.69 10.95 13.51
N VAL A 101 -0.63 11.57 12.97
CA VAL A 101 -0.20 11.36 11.57
C VAL A 101 0.70 10.12 11.46
N PHE A 102 1.59 9.94 12.43
CA PHE A 102 2.51 8.80 12.51
C PHE A 102 2.02 7.77 13.55
N GLN A 103 2.92 7.25 14.37
CA GLN A 103 2.62 6.23 15.38
C GLN A 103 2.06 6.82 16.68
N GLN A 104 2.45 8.05 17.05
CA GLN A 104 2.03 8.70 18.29
C GLN A 104 1.19 9.95 18.02
N SER A 105 0.31 10.28 18.97
CA SER A 105 -0.50 11.50 18.94
C SER A 105 0.39 12.74 19.08
N SER A 106 0.05 13.80 18.34
CA SER A 106 0.73 15.09 18.43
C SER A 106 0.53 15.72 19.81
N HIS A 107 1.61 16.22 20.42
CA HIS A 107 1.55 17.04 21.64
C HIS A 107 1.37 18.54 21.34
N GLY A 108 1.73 18.97 20.12
CA GLY A 108 1.62 20.37 19.67
C GLY A 108 0.23 20.74 19.17
N GLU A 109 0.08 22.01 18.79
CA GLU A 109 -1.12 22.51 18.12
C GLU A 109 -1.20 22.02 16.68
N ASN A 110 -2.40 21.66 16.25
CA ASN A 110 -2.67 21.21 14.89
C ASN A 110 -3.62 22.20 14.22
N MET A 111 -3.43 22.43 12.91
CA MET A 111 -4.39 23.19 12.11
C MET A 111 -5.61 22.31 11.88
N MET A 112 -6.72 22.66 12.54
CA MET A 112 -7.98 21.96 12.41
C MET A 112 -8.85 22.65 11.36
N LEU A 113 -9.48 21.86 10.51
CA LEU A 113 -10.44 22.34 9.52
C LEU A 113 -11.84 21.92 9.95
N GLU A 114 -12.77 22.86 10.06
CA GLU A 114 -14.16 22.60 10.42
C GLU A 114 -15.06 22.83 9.21
N ILE A 115 -15.74 21.80 8.75
CA ILE A 115 -16.60 21.89 7.57
C ILE A 115 -17.84 22.72 7.90
N ILE A 116 -18.12 23.71 7.06
CA ILE A 116 -19.33 24.52 7.18
C ILE A 116 -20.45 23.79 6.44
N THR A 117 -21.41 23.28 7.19
CA THR A 117 -22.65 22.73 6.64
C THR A 117 -23.52 23.89 6.18
N ALA A 118 -23.93 23.91 4.91
CA ALA A 118 -24.93 24.88 4.46
C ALA A 118 -26.23 24.62 5.24
N GLU A 119 -26.71 25.63 5.96
CA GLU A 119 -27.93 25.58 6.78
C GLU A 119 -29.23 25.63 5.94
N ASP A 120 -29.12 25.54 4.61
CA ASP A 120 -30.27 25.56 3.72
C ASP A 120 -31.06 24.25 3.86
N SER A 121 -32.11 24.35 4.67
CA SER A 121 -32.95 23.24 5.14
C SER A 121 -33.66 22.47 4.01
N GLU A 122 -33.63 22.96 2.77
CA GLU A 122 -34.25 22.35 1.60
C GLU A 122 -33.33 21.39 0.82
N GLU A 123 -32.01 21.40 1.05
CA GLU A 123 -31.05 20.49 0.40
C GLU A 123 -30.82 19.16 1.15
N LEU A 124 -31.38 19.03 2.36
CA LEU A 124 -31.17 17.87 3.24
C LEU A 124 -32.22 16.76 3.09
N ASP A 125 -33.24 16.94 2.22
CA ASP A 125 -34.17 15.86 1.92
C ASP A 125 -33.43 14.71 1.23
N ILE A 126 -33.45 13.52 1.86
CA ILE A 126 -32.74 12.35 1.35
C ILE A 126 -33.14 11.98 -0.07
N GLU A 127 -34.40 12.18 -0.45
CA GLU A 127 -34.91 11.91 -1.80
C GLU A 127 -34.24 12.82 -2.84
N LYS A 128 -34.07 14.10 -2.53
CA LYS A 128 -33.38 15.06 -3.41
C LYS A 128 -31.90 14.68 -3.51
N VAL A 129 -31.24 14.38 -2.39
CA VAL A 129 -29.84 13.96 -2.36
C VAL A 129 -29.62 12.68 -3.17
N ALA A 130 -30.51 11.70 -3.00
CA ALA A 130 -30.49 10.46 -3.78
C ALA A 130 -30.65 10.74 -5.28
N SER A 131 -31.63 11.55 -5.69
CA SER A 131 -31.83 11.90 -7.11
C SER A 131 -30.62 12.61 -7.74
N LEU A 132 -29.89 13.40 -6.93
CA LEU A 132 -28.74 14.16 -7.39
C LEU A 132 -27.48 13.29 -7.55
N ILE A 133 -27.25 12.33 -6.65
CA ILE A 133 -25.95 11.65 -6.51
C ILE A 133 -26.00 10.20 -6.97
N LEU A 134 -27.12 9.51 -6.76
CA LEU A 134 -27.22 8.07 -6.97
C LEU A 134 -26.94 7.73 -8.45
N GLY A 135 -26.02 6.80 -8.70
CA GLY A 135 -25.66 6.37 -10.05
C GLY A 135 -24.76 7.32 -10.83
N LYS A 136 -24.36 8.46 -10.23
CA LYS A 136 -23.41 9.41 -10.82
C LYS A 136 -22.01 9.24 -10.24
N SER A 137 -21.04 9.87 -10.91
CA SER A 137 -19.67 9.98 -10.44
C SER A 137 -19.55 11.17 -9.49
N VAL A 138 -18.95 10.94 -8.33
CA VAL A 138 -18.72 11.93 -7.26
C VAL A 138 -17.27 11.84 -6.79
N PHE A 139 -16.75 12.89 -6.18
CA PHE A 139 -15.42 12.89 -5.59
C PHE A 139 -15.50 12.77 -4.07
N VAL A 140 -14.82 11.77 -3.51
CA VAL A 140 -14.81 11.45 -2.08
C VAL A 140 -13.39 11.63 -1.50
N ASN A 141 -13.20 11.36 -0.21
CA ASN A 141 -11.89 11.39 0.46
C ASN A 141 -11.19 12.75 0.58
N TRP A 142 -11.95 13.85 0.56
CA TRP A 142 -11.43 15.21 0.75
C TRP A 142 -10.42 15.27 1.93
N PRO A 143 -9.26 15.94 1.75
CA PRO A 143 -8.86 16.76 0.60
C PRO A 143 -8.15 16.01 -0.54
N HIS A 144 -7.83 14.73 -0.34
CA HIS A 144 -7.27 13.87 -1.37
C HIS A 144 -8.40 13.26 -2.19
N LEU A 145 -8.94 14.06 -3.11
CA LEU A 145 -10.14 13.68 -3.83
C LEU A 145 -9.91 12.46 -4.72
N GLU A 146 -10.78 11.47 -4.58
CA GLU A 146 -10.82 10.26 -5.38
C GLU A 146 -12.17 10.14 -6.05
N GLU A 147 -12.19 9.78 -7.34
CA GLU A 147 -13.43 9.58 -8.07
C GLU A 147 -14.11 8.28 -7.59
N ALA A 148 -15.40 8.36 -7.32
CA ALA A 148 -16.21 7.25 -6.84
C ALA A 148 -17.61 7.28 -7.45
N ARG A 149 -18.22 6.11 -7.59
CA ARG A 149 -19.60 5.96 -8.05
C ARG A 149 -20.50 5.78 -6.84
N ALA A 150 -21.49 6.64 -6.68
CA ALA A 150 -22.45 6.50 -5.57
C ALA A 150 -23.48 5.41 -5.87
N VAL A 151 -23.60 4.45 -4.95
CA VAL A 151 -24.45 3.26 -5.11
C VAL A 151 -25.63 3.26 -4.15
N ALA A 152 -25.47 3.82 -2.95
CA ALA A 152 -26.55 3.95 -1.99
C ALA A 152 -26.41 5.22 -1.15
N VAL A 153 -27.53 5.70 -0.62
CA VAL A 153 -27.62 6.87 0.29
C VAL A 153 -28.52 6.48 1.46
N SER A 154 -28.14 6.85 2.69
CA SER A 154 -28.92 6.55 3.89
C SER A 154 -28.84 7.64 4.95
N ASP A 155 -29.97 7.95 5.57
CA ASP A 155 -30.15 8.92 6.68
C ASP A 155 -30.30 8.25 8.05
N GLY A 156 -30.16 6.92 8.13
CA GLY A 156 -30.33 6.12 9.35
C GLY A 156 -31.71 5.46 9.49
N ASP A 157 -32.74 6.03 8.86
CA ASP A 157 -34.12 5.51 8.86
C ASP A 157 -34.50 4.90 7.51
N THR A 158 -34.04 5.51 6.43
CA THR A 158 -34.29 5.13 5.04
C THR A 158 -32.96 4.93 4.29
N LYS A 159 -32.98 3.99 3.34
CA LYS A 159 -31.83 3.67 2.49
C LYS A 159 -32.27 3.50 1.04
N PHE A 160 -31.74 4.37 0.20
CA PHE A 160 -31.89 4.34 -1.25
C PHE A 160 -30.70 3.59 -1.85
N TYR A 161 -30.95 2.60 -2.69
CA TYR A 161 -29.88 1.89 -3.39
C TYR A 161 -30.21 1.68 -4.87
N LEU A 162 -29.15 1.56 -5.67
CA LEU A 162 -29.25 1.21 -7.09
C LEU A 162 -29.62 -0.27 -7.26
N GLU A 163 -30.76 -0.52 -7.90
CA GLU A 163 -31.21 -1.87 -8.26
C GLU A 163 -30.66 -2.24 -9.64
N GLU A 164 -29.40 -2.67 -9.67
CA GLU A 164 -28.72 -3.14 -10.87
C GLU A 164 -28.45 -4.65 -10.83
N ARG A 165 -28.35 -5.27 -12.02
CA ARG A 165 -27.91 -6.66 -12.10
C ARG A 165 -26.48 -6.77 -11.54
N PRO A 166 -26.15 -7.82 -10.77
CA PRO A 166 -24.81 -8.02 -10.25
C PRO A 166 -23.76 -7.94 -11.37
N GLY A 167 -22.77 -7.06 -11.21
CA GLY A 167 -21.72 -6.82 -12.19
C GLY A 167 -22.01 -5.72 -13.22
N THR A 168 -23.22 -5.15 -13.25
CA THR A 168 -23.49 -3.93 -14.03
C THR A 168 -22.96 -2.73 -13.25
N GLN A 169 -22.07 -1.93 -13.84
CA GLN A 169 -21.51 -0.74 -13.21
C GLN A 169 -21.66 0.51 -14.09
N LYS A 170 -22.91 0.87 -14.41
CA LYS A 170 -23.20 1.95 -15.37
C LYS A 170 -23.23 3.32 -14.70
N LEU A 171 -22.62 4.32 -15.33
CA LEU A 171 -22.84 5.72 -14.95
C LEU A 171 -24.11 6.24 -15.62
N TYR A 172 -25.05 6.75 -14.83
CA TYR A 172 -26.24 7.42 -15.35
C TYR A 172 -25.89 8.89 -15.61
N ARG A 173 -25.94 9.32 -16.89
CA ARG A 173 -25.73 10.72 -17.30
C ARG A 173 -26.98 11.24 -18.00
N GLY A 174 -27.33 12.51 -17.77
CA GLY A 174 -28.48 13.16 -18.39
C GLY A 174 -29.83 12.82 -17.72
N SER A 175 -30.89 12.70 -18.52
CA SER A 175 -32.28 12.48 -18.07
C SER A 175 -32.62 11.03 -17.68
N ALA A 176 -31.65 10.13 -17.68
CA ALA A 176 -31.88 8.73 -17.32
C ALA A 176 -32.04 8.59 -15.80
N VAL A 177 -33.26 8.28 -15.34
CA VAL A 177 -33.55 8.03 -13.92
C VAL A 177 -32.92 6.70 -13.51
N PRO A 178 -32.04 6.67 -12.50
CA PRO A 178 -31.45 5.43 -12.03
C PRO A 178 -32.51 4.50 -11.41
N PRO A 179 -32.42 3.17 -11.62
CA PRO A 179 -33.32 2.22 -10.97
C PRO A 179 -33.04 2.24 -9.47
N THR A 180 -33.96 2.83 -8.71
CA THR A 180 -33.76 3.10 -7.28
C THR A 180 -34.79 2.32 -6.48
N LYS A 181 -34.31 1.60 -5.47
CA LYS A 181 -35.17 0.94 -4.50
C LYS A 181 -34.95 1.54 -3.12
N VAL A 182 -36.06 1.73 -2.41
CA VAL A 182 -36.10 2.31 -1.08
C VAL A 182 -36.38 1.21 -0.07
N THR A 183 -35.61 1.19 1.01
CA THR A 183 -35.84 0.28 2.14
C THR A 183 -35.81 1.08 3.42
N LEU A 184 -36.68 0.71 4.36
CA LEU A 184 -36.59 1.17 5.73
C LEU A 184 -35.46 0.40 6.42
N VAL A 185 -34.59 1.14 7.11
CA VAL A 185 -33.44 0.62 7.82
C VAL A 185 -33.92 -0.02 9.12
N GLY A 186 -33.64 -1.30 9.32
CA GLY A 186 -33.97 -1.97 10.58
C GLY A 186 -33.00 -1.55 11.71
N GLU A 187 -33.39 -1.76 12.97
CA GLU A 187 -32.58 -1.36 14.15
C GLU A 187 -31.12 -1.86 14.12
N LYS A 188 -30.87 -3.06 13.56
CA LYS A 188 -29.52 -3.62 13.42
C LYS A 188 -28.67 -2.82 12.44
N GLU A 189 -29.24 -2.41 11.31
CA GLU A 189 -28.55 -1.61 10.31
C GLU A 189 -28.35 -0.17 10.79
N ASN A 190 -29.33 0.39 11.52
CA ASN A 190 -29.18 1.70 12.13
C ASN A 190 -28.02 1.73 13.14
N ASN A 191 -27.88 0.69 13.97
CA ASN A 191 -26.71 0.55 14.86
C ASN A 191 -25.36 0.48 14.11
N VAL A 192 -25.35 -0.10 12.89
CA VAL A 192 -24.15 -0.10 12.04
C VAL A 192 -23.90 1.30 11.48
N TRP A 193 -24.93 1.97 11.00
CA TRP A 193 -24.87 3.34 10.49
C TRP A 193 -24.31 4.32 11.53
N ILE A 194 -24.77 4.26 12.79
CA ILE A 194 -24.25 5.08 13.90
C ILE A 194 -22.74 4.81 14.12
N LYS A 195 -22.32 3.54 14.11
CA LYS A 195 -20.90 3.17 14.26
C LYS A 195 -20.05 3.66 13.08
N GLU A 196 -20.59 3.61 11.86
CA GLU A 196 -19.91 4.13 10.66
C GLU A 196 -19.69 5.64 10.77
N ILE A 197 -20.69 6.42 11.21
CA ILE A 197 -20.55 7.87 11.44
C ILE A 197 -19.47 8.16 12.47
N GLN A 198 -19.51 7.46 13.61
CA GLN A 198 -18.51 7.63 14.65
C GLN A 198 -17.11 7.30 14.13
N GLY A 199 -16.97 6.21 13.38
CA GLY A 199 -15.70 5.80 12.78
C GLY A 199 -15.17 6.80 11.75
N ILE A 200 -16.03 7.34 10.89
CA ILE A 200 -15.66 8.36 9.91
C ILE A 200 -15.22 9.65 10.62
N SER A 201 -16.02 10.13 11.57
CA SER A 201 -15.72 11.35 12.33
C SER A 201 -14.39 11.22 13.10
N GLU A 202 -14.18 10.10 13.81
CA GLU A 202 -12.93 9.83 14.52
C GLU A 202 -11.74 9.74 13.55
N HIS A 203 -11.91 9.09 12.40
CA HIS A 203 -10.86 8.99 11.40
C HIS A 203 -10.45 10.37 10.87
N TYR A 204 -11.42 11.20 10.46
CA TYR A 204 -11.14 12.55 9.95
C TYR A 204 -10.52 13.45 11.02
N GLN A 205 -11.02 13.39 12.25
CA GLN A 205 -10.47 14.21 13.34
C GLN A 205 -9.06 13.74 13.75
N ARG A 206 -8.87 12.44 13.98
CA ARG A 206 -7.60 11.89 14.50
C ARG A 206 -6.50 11.82 13.43
N ARG A 207 -6.83 11.50 12.18
CA ARG A 207 -5.81 11.32 11.11
C ARG A 207 -5.66 12.55 10.23
N LYS A 208 -6.74 13.25 9.89
CA LYS A 208 -6.74 14.37 8.93
C LYS A 208 -6.82 15.75 9.59
N GLY A 209 -7.17 15.83 10.88
CA GLY A 209 -7.40 17.12 11.54
C GLY A 209 -8.65 17.84 11.03
N VAL A 210 -9.66 17.11 10.55
CA VAL A 210 -10.90 17.67 10.01
C VAL A 210 -12.08 17.34 10.92
N ILE A 211 -12.91 18.33 11.20
CA ILE A 211 -14.13 18.24 11.99
C ILE A 211 -15.31 18.32 11.00
N ILE A 212 -16.04 17.22 10.87
CA ILE A 212 -17.15 17.07 9.92
C ILE A 212 -18.46 17.65 10.48
N ASN A 213 -18.55 17.89 11.80
CA ASN A 213 -19.80 18.22 12.50
C ASN A 213 -20.85 17.08 12.41
N GLU A 214 -22.10 17.35 12.78
CA GLU A 214 -23.16 16.33 12.76
C GLU A 214 -23.45 15.87 11.33
N THR A 215 -23.34 14.56 11.09
CA THR A 215 -23.58 13.95 9.78
C THR A 215 -24.98 13.34 9.76
N SER A 216 -25.89 13.93 8.98
CA SER A 216 -27.25 13.40 8.82
C SER A 216 -27.38 12.35 7.71
N ILE A 217 -26.45 12.33 6.73
CA ILE A 217 -26.53 11.48 5.54
C ILE A 217 -25.18 10.82 5.26
N ILE A 218 -25.21 9.51 5.06
CA ILE A 218 -24.08 8.70 4.56
C ILE A 218 -24.35 8.30 3.11
N VAL A 219 -23.33 8.47 2.27
CA VAL A 219 -23.31 7.97 0.89
C VAL A 219 -22.36 6.78 0.82
N TYR A 220 -22.87 5.65 0.35
CA TYR A 220 -22.05 4.48 0.04
C TYR A 220 -21.61 4.55 -1.42
N ALA A 221 -20.30 4.61 -1.63
CA ALA A 221 -19.71 4.74 -2.96
C ALA A 221 -18.67 3.65 -3.24
N GLN A 222 -18.50 3.34 -4.52
CA GLN A 222 -17.47 2.45 -5.05
C GLN A 222 -16.34 3.29 -5.63
N LEU A 223 -15.12 3.15 -5.11
CA LEU A 223 -13.96 3.88 -5.61
C LEU A 223 -13.59 3.45 -7.04
N LEU A 224 -13.13 4.40 -7.86
CA LEU A 224 -12.57 4.12 -9.18
C LEU A 224 -11.30 3.28 -9.02
N THR A 225 -11.30 2.06 -9.57
CA THR A 225 -10.12 1.17 -9.52
C THR A 225 -9.26 1.30 -10.77
N GLY A 226 -9.89 1.62 -11.90
CA GLY A 226 -9.21 1.82 -13.17
C GLY A 226 -10.22 1.96 -14.29
N SER A 227 -9.75 1.74 -15.51
CA SER A 227 -10.57 1.82 -16.71
C SER A 227 -10.24 0.64 -17.61
N ARG A 228 -11.25 0.13 -18.33
CA ARG A 228 -11.10 -0.98 -19.26
C ARG A 228 -11.71 -0.62 -20.61
N TYR A 229 -11.01 -1.00 -21.67
CA TYR A 229 -11.57 -1.03 -23.01
C TYR A 229 -12.53 -2.22 -23.15
N GLN A 230 -13.77 -1.96 -23.50
CA GLN A 230 -14.77 -2.97 -23.82
C GLN A 230 -15.04 -2.98 -25.31
N LEU A 231 -15.32 -4.17 -25.83
CA LEU A 231 -15.65 -4.40 -27.22
C LEU A 231 -17.16 -4.55 -27.35
N ASN A 232 -17.77 -3.70 -28.17
CA ASN A 232 -19.14 -3.92 -28.60
C ASN A 232 -19.20 -5.08 -29.59
N GLN A 233 -20.40 -5.66 -29.73
CA GLN A 233 -20.67 -6.71 -30.74
C GLN A 233 -20.39 -6.23 -32.17
N ASN A 234 -20.38 -4.92 -32.39
CA ASN A 234 -20.10 -4.28 -33.68
C ASN A 234 -18.59 -4.02 -33.92
N GLY A 235 -17.70 -4.47 -33.03
CA GLY A 235 -16.25 -4.26 -33.13
C GLY A 235 -15.75 -2.88 -32.65
N GLU A 236 -16.67 -2.00 -32.24
CA GLU A 236 -16.31 -0.69 -31.67
C GLU A 236 -15.74 -0.84 -30.26
N VAL A 237 -14.58 -0.21 -30.02
CA VAL A 237 -13.95 -0.16 -28.70
C VAL A 237 -14.49 1.06 -27.97
N TYR A 238 -15.06 0.85 -26.78
CA TYR A 238 -15.42 1.95 -25.88
C TYR A 238 -14.67 1.84 -24.55
N PHE A 239 -14.40 3.00 -23.96
CA PHE A 239 -13.68 3.11 -22.70
C PHE A 239 -14.67 3.17 -21.54
N GLU A 240 -14.59 2.23 -20.62
CA GLU A 240 -15.46 2.16 -19.45
C GLU A 240 -14.66 2.20 -18.15
N LYS A 241 -15.12 3.03 -17.20
CA LYS A 241 -14.55 3.10 -15.86
C LYS A 241 -14.94 1.85 -15.06
N GLN A 242 -13.97 1.27 -14.36
CA GLN A 242 -14.15 0.13 -13.48
C GLN A 242 -14.15 0.57 -12.03
N TRP A 243 -15.16 0.11 -11.29
CA TRP A 243 -15.37 0.50 -9.90
C TRP A 243 -15.10 -0.68 -8.97
N SER A 244 -14.67 -0.36 -7.74
CA SER A 244 -14.43 -1.35 -6.70
C SER A 244 -15.70 -2.17 -6.43
N LYS A 245 -15.52 -3.45 -6.09
CA LYS A 245 -16.62 -4.31 -5.65
C LYS A 245 -17.10 -3.99 -4.24
N GLN A 246 -16.26 -3.31 -3.45
CA GLN A 246 -16.57 -2.93 -2.08
C GLN A 246 -17.27 -1.56 -2.07
N ASN A 247 -18.37 -1.48 -1.31
CA ASN A 247 -19.06 -0.22 -1.06
C ASN A 247 -18.53 0.35 0.25
N LEU A 248 -18.00 1.57 0.21
CA LEU A 248 -17.45 2.25 1.38
C LEU A 248 -18.35 3.42 1.80
N PRO A 249 -18.56 3.64 3.11
CA PRO A 249 -19.37 4.75 3.60
C PRO A 249 -18.57 6.06 3.62
N PHE A 250 -19.19 7.15 3.15
CA PHE A 250 -18.64 8.50 3.17
C PHE A 250 -19.68 9.49 3.69
N ALA A 251 -19.26 10.45 4.51
CA ALA A 251 -20.14 11.52 4.97
C ALA A 251 -20.47 12.46 3.81
N TYR A 252 -21.76 12.78 3.62
CA TYR A 252 -22.23 13.59 2.50
C TYR A 252 -21.52 14.96 2.40
N GLN A 253 -21.24 15.58 3.55
CA GLN A 253 -20.58 16.89 3.66
C GLN A 253 -19.12 16.89 3.13
N THR A 254 -18.51 15.72 3.01
CA THR A 254 -17.13 15.57 2.51
C THR A 254 -17.07 15.28 1.00
N ILE A 255 -18.23 15.20 0.33
CA ILE A 255 -18.35 14.82 -1.07
C ILE A 255 -18.39 16.08 -1.93
N VAL A 256 -17.59 16.09 -2.98
CA VAL A 256 -17.58 17.15 -3.98
C VAL A 256 -18.21 16.65 -5.27
N LYS A 257 -19.09 17.45 -5.85
CA LYS A 257 -19.84 17.14 -7.07
C LYS A 257 -19.29 17.95 -8.25
N ASP A 258 -19.47 17.42 -9.46
CA ASP A 258 -19.33 18.15 -10.73
C ASP A 258 -18.01 18.93 -10.92
N ILE A 259 -16.89 18.34 -10.52
CA ILE A 259 -15.56 18.94 -10.74
C ILE A 259 -15.13 18.74 -12.20
N LYS A 260 -14.64 19.82 -12.83
CA LYS A 260 -13.91 19.72 -14.10
C LYS A 260 -12.51 19.18 -13.84
N THR A 261 -12.32 17.91 -14.13
CA THR A 261 -11.03 17.25 -13.97
C THR A 261 -10.24 17.27 -15.26
N PHE A 262 -8.92 17.39 -15.13
CA PHE A 262 -8.01 17.08 -16.23
C PHE A 262 -7.86 15.57 -16.31
N ASP A 263 -8.58 14.93 -17.23
CA ASP A 263 -8.43 13.50 -17.51
C ASP A 263 -7.37 13.29 -18.59
N CYS A 264 -6.21 12.77 -18.22
CA CYS A 264 -5.15 12.41 -19.16
C CYS A 264 -5.48 11.13 -19.95
N GLN A 265 -6.52 10.39 -19.58
CA GLN A 265 -6.94 9.13 -20.22
C GLN A 265 -7.88 9.38 -21.40
N PHE A 266 -7.54 10.35 -22.26
CA PHE A 266 -8.23 10.49 -23.55
C PHE A 266 -8.13 9.16 -24.31
N SER A 267 -9.29 8.57 -24.60
CA SER A 267 -9.49 7.35 -25.37
C SER A 267 -8.97 7.52 -26.80
N LYS A 268 -7.67 7.28 -26.97
CA LYS A 268 -7.05 7.31 -28.30
C LYS A 268 -7.35 6.06 -29.11
N LEU A 269 -7.65 4.94 -28.45
CA LEU A 269 -7.91 3.64 -29.09
C LEU A 269 -9.40 3.51 -29.36
N LYS A 270 -9.78 3.43 -30.63
CA LYS A 270 -11.18 3.33 -31.06
C LYS A 270 -11.46 2.03 -31.82
N THR A 271 -10.43 1.45 -32.43
CA THR A 271 -10.55 0.25 -33.25
C THR A 271 -9.84 -0.93 -32.60
N LEU A 272 -10.24 -2.14 -33.02
CA LEU A 272 -9.57 -3.38 -32.62
C LEU A 272 -8.09 -3.40 -33.01
N ASP A 273 -7.74 -2.82 -34.17
CA ASP A 273 -6.36 -2.73 -34.66
C ASP A 273 -5.50 -1.80 -33.82
N ASP A 274 -6.09 -0.71 -33.30
CA ASP A 274 -5.40 0.17 -32.35
C ASP A 274 -5.13 -0.56 -31.02
N LEU A 275 -6.07 -1.41 -30.59
CA LEU A 275 -5.97 -2.14 -29.33
C LEU A 275 -4.98 -3.31 -29.40
N PHE A 276 -4.88 -3.96 -30.55
CA PHE A 276 -4.02 -5.12 -30.79
C PHE A 276 -3.19 -4.95 -32.07
N PRO A 277 -2.17 -4.09 -32.05
CA PRO A 277 -1.31 -3.88 -33.21
C PRO A 277 -0.50 -5.13 -33.56
N LEU A 278 -0.05 -5.21 -34.80
CA LEU A 278 0.77 -6.33 -35.30
C LEU A 278 2.06 -6.48 -34.49
N GLY A 279 2.38 -7.72 -34.12
CA GLY A 279 3.55 -8.03 -33.29
C GLY A 279 3.37 -7.70 -31.80
N CYS A 280 2.18 -7.28 -31.37
CA CYS A 280 1.90 -7.07 -29.95
C CYS A 280 1.84 -8.40 -29.20
N THR A 281 2.45 -8.43 -28.01
CA THR A 281 2.37 -9.57 -27.10
C THR A 281 1.05 -9.55 -26.33
N VAL A 282 0.30 -10.64 -26.40
CA VAL A 282 -0.98 -10.84 -25.73
C VAL A 282 -0.94 -12.08 -24.84
N PHE A 283 -1.85 -12.15 -23.88
CA PHE A 283 -2.00 -13.30 -22.98
C PHE A 283 -3.38 -13.92 -23.14
N MET A 284 -3.43 -15.24 -23.20
CA MET A 284 -4.70 -15.97 -23.29
C MET A 284 -5.39 -16.02 -21.93
N LEU A 285 -6.64 -15.58 -21.86
CA LEU A 285 -7.49 -15.64 -20.65
C LEU A 285 -8.51 -16.79 -20.68
N GLY A 286 -8.58 -17.53 -21.79
CA GLY A 286 -9.49 -18.67 -21.94
C GLY A 286 -8.82 -20.02 -21.70
N THR A 287 -9.63 -21.05 -21.50
CA THR A 287 -9.19 -22.45 -21.50
C THR A 287 -9.01 -22.93 -22.95
N PRO A 288 -8.01 -23.81 -23.23
CA PRO A 288 -7.13 -24.50 -22.30
C PRO A 288 -5.82 -23.78 -21.95
N TYR A 289 -5.43 -22.74 -22.69
CA TYR A 289 -4.09 -22.13 -22.61
C TYR A 289 -4.03 -20.88 -21.71
N TYR A 290 -4.72 -20.90 -20.57
CA TYR A 290 -4.78 -19.75 -19.67
C TYR A 290 -3.38 -19.30 -19.22
N GLY A 291 -3.04 -18.02 -19.42
CA GLY A 291 -1.75 -17.44 -19.06
C GLY A 291 -0.65 -17.60 -20.12
N CYS A 292 -0.88 -18.34 -21.20
CA CYS A 292 0.12 -18.46 -22.28
C CYS A 292 0.31 -17.15 -23.03
N THR A 293 1.56 -16.85 -23.40
CA THR A 293 1.92 -15.70 -24.23
C THR A 293 1.69 -16.01 -25.71
N GLY A 294 1.23 -15.01 -26.45
CA GLY A 294 1.09 -15.09 -27.90
C GLY A 294 1.42 -13.77 -28.58
N GLU A 295 1.66 -13.84 -29.88
CA GLU A 295 1.95 -12.68 -30.73
C GLU A 295 0.82 -12.48 -31.74
N VAL A 296 0.33 -11.24 -31.85
CA VAL A 296 -0.73 -10.86 -32.79
C VAL A 296 -0.20 -10.89 -34.22
N GLN A 297 -0.83 -11.70 -35.06
CA GLN A 297 -0.52 -11.84 -36.48
C GLN A 297 -1.41 -10.94 -37.34
N ASN A 298 -1.08 -10.86 -38.63
CA ASN A 298 -1.90 -10.12 -39.58
C ASN A 298 -3.34 -10.67 -39.62
N SER A 299 -4.27 -9.81 -39.19
CA SER A 299 -5.68 -10.14 -38.97
C SER A 299 -6.61 -9.40 -39.93
N SER A 300 -6.09 -8.73 -40.98
CA SER A 300 -6.88 -7.93 -41.95
C SER A 300 -8.15 -8.60 -42.46
N ASP A 301 -8.14 -9.93 -42.60
CA ASP A 301 -9.26 -10.71 -43.14
C ASP A 301 -10.37 -10.99 -42.11
N VAL A 302 -10.09 -10.92 -40.80
CA VAL A 302 -10.98 -11.41 -39.73
C VAL A 302 -11.38 -10.30 -38.75
N ILE A 303 -10.75 -9.12 -38.84
CA ILE A 303 -11.08 -7.95 -38.01
C ILE A 303 -12.53 -7.49 -38.24
N SER A 304 -13.07 -7.62 -39.46
CA SER A 304 -14.48 -7.32 -39.77
C SER A 304 -15.46 -8.15 -38.94
N ASP A 305 -15.05 -9.35 -38.53
CA ASP A 305 -15.85 -10.28 -37.72
C ASP A 305 -15.58 -10.12 -36.22
N GLY A 306 -14.77 -9.13 -35.84
CA GLY A 306 -14.40 -8.84 -34.45
C GLY A 306 -13.43 -9.86 -33.85
N ARG A 307 -12.64 -10.57 -34.66
CA ARG A 307 -11.67 -11.59 -34.20
C ARG A 307 -10.25 -11.24 -34.61
N ILE A 308 -9.29 -11.77 -33.86
CA ILE A 308 -7.86 -11.54 -34.05
C ILE A 308 -7.14 -12.89 -34.15
N ARG A 309 -6.16 -12.99 -35.05
CA ARG A 309 -5.28 -14.16 -35.17
C ARG A 309 -4.06 -13.98 -34.26
N ILE A 310 -3.83 -14.97 -33.41
CA ILE A 310 -2.75 -14.97 -32.44
C ILE A 310 -2.00 -16.29 -32.57
N VAL A 311 -0.67 -16.23 -32.59
CA VAL A 311 0.19 -17.42 -32.49
C VAL A 311 0.65 -17.53 -31.05
N PHE A 312 0.22 -18.59 -30.36
CA PHE A 312 0.60 -18.85 -28.97
C PHE A 312 1.88 -19.67 -28.89
N ASN A 313 2.73 -19.31 -27.93
CA ASN A 313 3.83 -20.16 -27.49
C ASN A 313 3.37 -20.91 -26.23
N ILE A 314 3.27 -22.23 -26.32
CA ILE A 314 2.76 -23.08 -25.22
C ILE A 314 3.97 -23.72 -24.54
N PRO A 315 4.42 -23.21 -23.38
CA PRO A 315 5.47 -23.86 -22.62
C PRO A 315 4.96 -25.18 -22.01
N ILE A 316 5.89 -26.11 -21.77
CA ILE A 316 5.61 -27.34 -21.04
C ILE A 316 5.62 -27.01 -19.54
N GLU A 317 4.50 -27.21 -18.85
CA GLU A 317 4.44 -27.03 -17.39
C GLU A 317 5.13 -28.19 -16.65
N PRO A 318 5.93 -27.90 -15.61
CA PRO A 318 6.56 -28.95 -14.80
C PRO A 318 5.50 -29.72 -14.00
N GLN A 319 5.65 -31.05 -13.93
CA GLN A 319 4.76 -31.89 -13.12
C GLN A 319 5.10 -31.76 -11.63
N LEU A 320 4.21 -31.11 -10.87
CA LEU A 320 4.38 -30.88 -9.42
C LEU A 320 3.50 -31.80 -8.56
N ASP A 321 2.77 -32.75 -9.15
CA ASP A 321 1.78 -33.60 -8.46
C ASP A 321 2.38 -34.35 -7.26
N ILE A 322 3.60 -34.89 -7.41
CA ILE A 322 4.30 -35.62 -6.35
C ILE A 322 4.58 -34.70 -5.15
N LEU A 323 4.95 -33.44 -5.40
CA LEU A 323 5.22 -32.46 -4.34
C LEU A 323 3.93 -32.04 -3.64
N ILE A 324 2.85 -31.82 -4.40
CA ILE A 324 1.53 -31.47 -3.86
C ILE A 324 0.97 -32.61 -3.00
N GLN A 325 1.03 -33.85 -3.49
CA GLN A 325 0.58 -35.04 -2.73
C GLN A 325 1.37 -35.23 -1.43
N ASN A 326 2.67 -34.92 -1.46
CA ASN A 326 3.55 -35.01 -0.28
C ASN A 326 3.64 -33.70 0.52
N GLN A 327 2.82 -32.68 0.24
CA GLN A 327 2.88 -31.37 0.89
C GLN A 327 2.76 -31.49 2.42
N HIS A 328 1.94 -32.42 2.94
CA HIS A 328 1.80 -32.66 4.38
C HIS A 328 3.08 -33.19 5.04
N LYS A 329 3.97 -33.84 4.29
CA LYS A 329 5.27 -34.32 4.79
C LYS A 329 6.29 -33.19 4.86
N TYR A 330 6.26 -32.28 3.89
CA TYR A 330 7.19 -31.15 3.81
C TYR A 330 6.70 -29.92 4.59
N SER A 331 5.41 -29.83 4.89
CA SER A 331 4.85 -28.75 5.68
C SER A 331 5.33 -28.83 7.12
N VAL A 332 5.88 -27.71 7.61
CA VAL A 332 6.26 -27.55 9.01
C VAL A 332 5.02 -27.71 9.90
N LYS A 333 5.11 -28.58 10.90
CA LYS A 333 4.07 -28.75 11.92
C LYS A 333 4.23 -27.66 12.97
N TYR A 334 3.15 -26.96 13.25
CA TYR A 334 3.11 -25.91 14.26
C TYR A 334 2.23 -26.33 15.43
N ASN A 335 2.73 -26.12 16.64
CA ASN A 335 2.03 -26.42 17.89
C ASN A 335 1.80 -25.13 18.69
N PRO A 336 0.72 -25.03 19.46
CA PRO A 336 0.46 -23.86 20.30
C PRO A 336 1.43 -23.79 21.49
N ALA A 337 1.55 -22.61 22.10
CA ALA A 337 2.48 -22.35 23.20
C ALA A 337 2.38 -23.35 24.36
N TYR A 338 1.16 -23.77 24.72
CA TYR A 338 0.94 -24.68 25.86
C TYR A 338 1.49 -26.09 25.61
N VAL A 339 1.55 -26.55 24.36
CA VAL A 339 2.12 -27.84 24.00
C VAL A 339 3.64 -27.80 24.14
N LEU A 340 4.29 -26.75 23.63
CA LEU A 340 5.73 -26.56 23.80
C LEU A 340 6.10 -26.41 25.28
N ALA A 341 5.33 -25.61 26.01
CA ALA A 341 5.49 -25.39 27.45
C ALA A 341 5.45 -26.71 28.23
N SER A 342 4.47 -27.57 27.93
CA SER A 342 4.36 -28.89 28.56
C SER A 342 5.53 -29.83 28.25
N ARG A 343 6.13 -29.75 27.06
CA ARG A 343 7.27 -30.60 26.67
C ARG A 343 8.58 -30.12 27.28
N LEU A 344 8.76 -28.80 27.37
CA LEU A 344 9.96 -28.16 27.93
C LEU A 344 9.91 -28.01 29.47
N GLY A 345 8.78 -28.31 30.10
CA GLY A 345 8.60 -28.15 31.55
C GLY A 345 8.57 -26.69 32.03
N VAL A 346 8.22 -25.75 31.14
CA VAL A 346 8.16 -24.31 31.44
C VAL A 346 6.74 -23.77 31.32
N SER A 347 6.47 -22.57 31.84
CA SER A 347 5.19 -21.89 31.62
C SER A 347 5.03 -21.43 30.17
N SER A 348 3.80 -21.46 29.64
CA SER A 348 3.46 -20.91 28.32
C SER A 348 3.80 -19.41 28.22
N TYR A 349 3.79 -18.70 29.35
CA TYR A 349 4.26 -17.32 29.43
C TYR A 349 5.75 -17.21 29.10
N LEU A 350 6.60 -18.09 29.62
CA LEU A 350 8.04 -18.05 29.37
C LEU A 350 8.37 -18.36 27.91
N VAL A 351 7.72 -19.38 27.33
CA VAL A 351 7.80 -19.65 25.88
C VAL A 351 7.44 -18.39 25.11
N SER A 352 6.39 -17.70 25.52
CA SER A 352 5.96 -16.45 24.90
C SER A 352 6.97 -15.30 25.07
N ARG A 353 7.65 -15.19 26.22
CA ARG A 353 8.63 -14.12 26.45
C ARG A 353 9.94 -14.36 25.70
N PHE A 354 10.50 -15.56 25.80
CA PHE A 354 11.77 -15.91 25.14
C PHE A 354 11.68 -15.93 23.63
N THR A 355 10.53 -16.31 23.07
CA THR A 355 10.31 -16.22 21.62
C THR A 355 10.12 -14.79 21.13
N GLY A 356 9.86 -13.83 22.03
CA GLY A 356 9.78 -12.40 21.72
C GLY A 356 11.12 -11.68 21.92
N SER A 357 11.04 -10.43 22.39
CA SER A 357 12.21 -9.61 22.74
C SER A 357 12.26 -9.42 24.26
N ILE A 358 13.44 -9.61 24.85
CA ILE A 358 13.69 -9.42 26.28
C ILE A 358 14.88 -8.48 26.39
N PHE A 359 14.72 -7.35 27.07
CA PHE A 359 15.78 -6.35 27.20
C PHE A 359 16.41 -6.40 28.58
N ILE A 360 17.73 -6.56 28.63
CA ILE A 360 18.54 -6.47 29.85
C ILE A 360 19.37 -5.17 29.78
N GLY A 361 19.21 -4.31 30.78
CA GLY A 361 20.04 -3.13 31.00
C GLY A 361 21.23 -3.44 31.92
N ARG A 362 22.32 -2.69 31.75
CA ARG A 362 23.54 -2.85 32.56
C ARG A 362 23.41 -2.22 33.94
N GLY A 363 24.00 -2.88 34.96
CA GLY A 363 23.98 -2.45 36.37
C GLY A 363 22.63 -2.66 37.05
N ALA A 364 22.42 -2.05 38.21
CA ALA A 364 21.22 -2.23 39.03
C ALA A 364 20.07 -1.27 38.65
N ARG A 365 18.82 -1.68 38.96
CA ARG A 365 17.60 -0.87 38.77
C ARG A 365 17.68 0.55 39.35
N ARG A 366 18.43 0.73 40.45
CA ARG A 366 18.61 2.03 41.12
C ARG A 366 19.77 2.86 40.57
N ASN A 367 20.68 2.26 39.80
CA ASN A 367 21.85 2.94 39.24
C ASN A 367 22.27 2.31 37.89
N PRO A 368 21.50 2.54 36.81
CA PRO A 368 21.78 1.93 35.52
C PRO A 368 23.13 2.43 34.96
N ARG A 369 24.03 1.50 34.63
CA ARG A 369 25.34 1.80 34.03
C ARG A 369 25.18 1.92 32.51
N GLY A 370 24.60 3.04 32.08
CA GLY A 370 24.39 3.38 30.66
C GLY A 370 23.01 3.02 30.12
N ASP A 371 22.68 3.59 28.96
CA ASP A 371 21.34 3.47 28.33
C ASP A 371 21.25 2.32 27.32
N HIS A 372 22.36 1.58 27.12
CA HIS A 372 22.39 0.45 26.20
C HIS A 372 21.72 -0.78 26.81
N LYS A 373 20.64 -1.24 26.18
CA LYS A 373 19.90 -2.44 26.57
C LYS A 373 20.19 -3.56 25.57
N ALA A 374 20.71 -4.68 26.06
CA ALA A 374 20.96 -5.87 25.27
C ALA A 374 19.66 -6.66 25.09
N ASN A 375 19.35 -7.11 23.88
CA ASN A 375 18.21 -7.98 23.63
C ASN A 375 18.65 -9.45 23.69
N VAL A 376 18.12 -10.19 24.66
CA VAL A 376 18.38 -11.62 24.87
C VAL A 376 17.17 -12.50 24.54
N GLY A 377 16.14 -11.92 23.93
CA GLY A 377 15.04 -12.70 23.35
C GLY A 377 15.44 -13.29 21.99
N LEU A 378 14.90 -14.45 21.65
CA LEU A 378 15.15 -15.13 20.37
C LEU A 378 14.56 -14.37 19.17
N ASN A 379 13.74 -13.34 19.38
CA ASN A 379 13.16 -12.48 18.35
C ASN A 379 12.44 -13.26 17.24
N LEU A 380 11.80 -14.35 17.62
CA LEU A 380 11.05 -15.21 16.71
C LEU A 380 9.62 -14.71 16.52
N LYS A 381 9.15 -13.73 17.31
CA LYS A 381 7.86 -13.07 17.13
C LYS A 381 7.90 -11.60 17.49
N PHE A 382 7.14 -10.79 16.75
CA PHE A 382 7.05 -9.36 17.00
C PHE A 382 5.58 -8.92 17.09
N ASN A 383 5.01 -8.95 18.30
CA ASN A 383 3.60 -8.59 18.53
C ASN A 383 3.24 -7.17 18.06
N LYS A 384 4.13 -6.19 18.31
CA LYS A 384 3.87 -4.78 17.94
C LYS A 384 3.87 -4.55 16.44
N ARG A 385 4.68 -5.30 15.69
CA ARG A 385 4.80 -5.20 14.23
C ARG A 385 3.92 -6.22 13.49
N ASN A 386 3.36 -7.17 14.22
CA ASN A 386 2.61 -8.30 13.70
C ASN A 386 3.42 -9.14 12.69
N GLU A 387 4.72 -9.31 12.95
CA GLU A 387 5.66 -10.06 12.11
C GLU A 387 5.99 -11.43 12.72
N GLU A 388 6.09 -12.44 11.86
CA GLU A 388 6.48 -13.81 12.18
C GLU A 388 7.79 -14.19 11.48
N VAL A 389 8.50 -15.18 12.01
CA VAL A 389 9.74 -15.69 11.40
C VAL A 389 9.44 -17.02 10.70
N PRO A 390 9.49 -17.08 9.36
CA PRO A 390 9.17 -18.29 8.60
C PRO A 390 9.96 -19.50 9.06
N GLY A 391 9.28 -20.64 9.21
CA GLY A 391 9.87 -21.89 9.71
C GLY A 391 9.94 -22.00 11.23
N TYR A 392 9.82 -20.90 11.99
CA TYR A 392 9.88 -20.90 13.46
C TYR A 392 8.53 -20.61 14.10
N THR A 393 7.96 -19.44 13.83
CA THR A 393 6.67 -19.02 14.38
C THR A 393 5.65 -18.81 13.29
N LYS A 394 4.38 -18.94 13.66
CA LYS A 394 3.26 -18.61 12.79
C LYS A 394 2.11 -18.04 13.61
N LYS A 395 1.53 -16.93 13.19
CA LYS A 395 0.33 -16.37 13.81
C LYS A 395 -0.91 -16.89 13.09
N VAL A 396 -1.76 -17.64 13.80
CA VAL A 396 -3.04 -18.14 13.27
C VAL A 396 -4.16 -17.48 14.05
N GLY A 397 -4.91 -16.59 13.39
CA GLY A 397 -5.90 -15.74 14.07
C GLY A 397 -5.22 -14.82 15.09
N ASN A 398 -5.54 -14.99 16.37
CA ASN A 398 -4.93 -14.24 17.47
C ASN A 398 -3.92 -15.06 18.31
N GLU A 399 -3.66 -16.30 17.91
CA GLU A 399 -2.77 -17.20 18.65
C GLU A 399 -1.44 -17.42 17.93
N TRP A 400 -0.37 -17.54 18.71
CA TRP A 400 0.97 -17.85 18.21
C TRP A 400 1.23 -19.35 18.26
N MET A 401 1.66 -19.87 17.12
CA MET A 401 2.02 -21.26 16.92
C MET A 401 3.54 -21.35 16.67
N TYR A 402 4.15 -22.44 17.11
CA TYR A 402 5.60 -22.64 17.13
C TYR A 402 5.97 -23.97 16.48
N SER A 403 7.02 -23.98 15.68
CA SER A 403 7.52 -25.20 15.04
C SER A 403 8.38 -26.04 15.99
N SER A 404 8.72 -27.26 15.58
CA SER A 404 9.67 -28.12 16.30
C SER A 404 11.07 -27.51 16.40
N ALA A 405 11.47 -26.65 15.47
CA ALA A 405 12.76 -25.97 15.54
C ALA A 405 12.83 -24.98 16.72
N VAL A 406 11.71 -24.33 17.05
CA VAL A 406 11.62 -23.47 18.24
C VAL A 406 11.73 -24.29 19.52
N GLU A 407 11.13 -25.47 19.55
CA GLU A 407 11.22 -26.38 20.69
C GLU A 407 12.68 -26.77 20.97
N GLN A 408 13.44 -27.12 19.91
CA GLN A 408 14.86 -27.42 20.01
C GLN A 408 15.69 -26.21 20.47
N LEU A 409 15.50 -25.05 19.85
CA LEU A 409 16.20 -23.82 20.25
C LEU A 409 15.92 -23.43 21.70
N LEU A 410 14.67 -23.53 22.15
CA LEU A 410 14.32 -23.23 23.54
C LEU A 410 14.90 -24.25 24.52
N ALA A 411 14.99 -25.53 24.14
CA ALA A 411 15.64 -26.55 24.95
C ALA A 411 17.14 -26.25 25.11
N GLU A 412 17.84 -25.98 24.01
CA GLU A 412 19.26 -25.60 24.03
C GLU A 412 19.51 -24.32 24.85
N TYR A 413 18.62 -23.33 24.71
CA TYR A 413 18.71 -22.08 25.45
C TYR A 413 18.45 -22.28 26.95
N LEU A 414 17.51 -23.17 27.31
CA LEU A 414 17.22 -23.54 28.69
C LEU A 414 18.39 -24.30 29.35
N GLU A 415 19.04 -25.20 28.62
CA GLU A 415 20.21 -25.94 29.10
C GLU A 415 21.42 -25.02 29.35
N ARG A 416 21.63 -24.03 28.49
CA ARG A 416 22.77 -23.10 28.62
C ARG A 416 22.56 -22.06 29.71
N VAL A 417 21.35 -21.54 29.89
CA VAL A 417 21.09 -20.40 30.80
C VAL A 417 19.82 -20.61 31.65
N PRO A 418 19.79 -21.62 32.53
CA PRO A 418 18.60 -21.93 33.34
C PRO A 418 18.26 -20.86 34.39
N GLU A 419 19.26 -20.08 34.82
CA GLU A 419 19.12 -19.00 35.80
C GLU A 419 18.17 -17.91 35.30
N LEU A 420 18.31 -17.54 34.02
CA LEU A 420 17.46 -16.54 33.37
C LEU A 420 15.99 -16.97 33.31
N PHE A 421 15.73 -18.25 33.02
CA PHE A 421 14.36 -18.80 33.03
C PHE A 421 13.76 -18.77 34.44
N THR A 422 14.56 -19.14 35.45
CA THR A 422 14.12 -19.18 36.85
C THR A 422 13.81 -17.78 37.36
N TYR A 423 14.64 -16.80 37.01
CA TYR A 423 14.44 -15.40 37.37
C TYR A 423 13.18 -14.81 36.70
N LEU A 424 12.99 -15.05 35.40
CA LEU A 424 11.82 -14.58 34.66
C LEU A 424 10.53 -15.27 35.11
N ALA A 425 10.60 -16.52 35.56
CA ALA A 425 9.46 -17.21 36.15
C ALA A 425 8.96 -16.51 37.43
N LYS A 426 9.88 -15.99 38.25
CA LYS A 426 9.56 -15.27 39.50
C LYS A 426 9.11 -13.82 39.26
N ASN A 427 9.74 -13.13 38.31
CA ASN A 427 9.51 -11.70 38.04
C ASN A 427 8.67 -11.49 36.77
N SER A 428 7.45 -12.03 36.79
CA SER A 428 6.59 -12.12 35.61
C SER A 428 6.18 -10.80 34.92
N PRO A 429 5.96 -9.65 35.58
CA PRO A 429 5.36 -8.48 34.90
C PRO A 429 6.34 -7.45 34.34
N GLU A 430 7.66 -7.56 34.55
CA GLU A 430 8.61 -6.53 34.12
C GLU A 430 9.11 -6.73 32.67
N ASP A 431 9.30 -5.64 31.94
CA ASP A 431 9.75 -5.64 30.54
C ASP A 431 11.24 -5.33 30.35
N ILE A 432 11.87 -4.75 31.38
CA ILE A 432 13.30 -4.42 31.41
C ILE A 432 13.88 -5.05 32.65
N PHE A 433 14.89 -5.88 32.47
CA PHE A 433 15.61 -6.53 33.55
C PHE A 433 17.03 -5.96 33.65
N TYR A 434 17.69 -6.21 34.77
CA TYR A 434 19.00 -5.64 35.09
C TYR A 434 19.99 -6.75 35.40
N GLU A 435 21.23 -6.63 34.92
CA GLU A 435 22.28 -7.65 35.07
C GLU A 435 22.46 -8.06 36.53
N ASP A 436 22.58 -7.08 37.44
CA ASP A 436 22.84 -7.30 38.87
C ASP A 436 21.70 -8.04 39.59
N ASP A 437 20.48 -7.97 39.06
CA ASP A 437 19.32 -8.66 39.64
C ASP A 437 19.24 -10.13 39.20
N ILE A 438 19.81 -10.47 38.03
CA ILE A 438 19.83 -11.82 37.45
C ILE A 438 21.07 -12.58 37.91
N TRP A 439 22.24 -11.92 37.92
CA TRP A 439 23.54 -12.48 38.31
C TRP A 439 24.15 -11.66 39.46
N PRO A 440 23.71 -11.87 40.72
CA PRO A 440 24.27 -11.14 41.85
C PRO A 440 25.70 -11.61 42.17
N GLY A 441 26.70 -10.74 41.94
CA GLY A 441 28.07 -10.91 42.45
C GLY A 441 29.14 -11.40 41.47
N GLU A 442 28.89 -11.43 40.16
CA GLU A 442 29.97 -11.62 39.18
C GLU A 442 30.73 -10.29 38.94
N GLU A 443 31.80 -10.07 39.69
CA GLU A 443 32.72 -8.93 39.45
C GLU A 443 33.54 -9.12 38.17
N GLU A 444 33.30 -8.23 37.21
CA GLU A 444 34.22 -7.52 36.28
C GLU A 444 35.39 -8.22 35.53
N ASN A 445 35.73 -9.50 35.72
CA ASN A 445 36.91 -10.12 35.07
C ASN A 445 36.76 -11.52 34.44
N GLY A 446 35.53 -11.99 34.21
CA GLY A 446 35.27 -13.15 33.36
C GLY A 446 34.13 -12.81 32.40
N LEU A 447 34.38 -12.91 31.09
CA LEU A 447 33.41 -12.84 29.97
C LEU A 447 31.99 -12.36 30.33
N ASN A 448 31.62 -11.13 29.94
CA ASN A 448 30.24 -10.62 30.03
C ASN A 448 29.24 -11.77 29.76
N PRO A 449 28.43 -12.20 30.74
CA PRO A 449 27.50 -13.31 30.54
C PRO A 449 26.53 -13.01 29.38
N VAL A 450 26.23 -11.72 29.18
CA VAL A 450 25.49 -11.17 28.04
C VAL A 450 26.19 -11.38 26.68
N ILE A 451 27.52 -11.34 26.60
CA ILE A 451 28.27 -11.64 25.36
C ILE A 451 28.24 -13.14 25.05
N HIS A 452 28.26 -14.02 26.07
CA HIS A 452 28.08 -15.45 25.88
C HIS A 452 26.68 -15.81 25.36
N LEU A 453 25.65 -15.08 25.80
CA LEU A 453 24.28 -15.18 25.31
C LEU A 453 24.12 -14.84 23.81
N PHE A 454 24.95 -13.95 23.25
CA PHE A 454 24.92 -13.56 21.83
C PHE A 454 25.63 -14.55 20.89
N SER A 455 26.26 -15.61 21.41
CA SER A 455 26.91 -16.67 20.62
C SER A 455 25.97 -17.84 20.27
N VAL A 456 24.67 -17.68 20.48
CA VAL A 456 23.59 -18.66 20.20
C VAL A 456 22.91 -18.33 18.88
#